data_AF-W4QJJ2-F1
#
_entry.id   AF-W4QJJ2-F1
#
_cell.length_a   1.000
_cell.length_b   1.000
_cell.length_c   1.000
_cell.angle_alpha   90.00
_cell.angle_beta   90.00
_cell.angle_gamma   90.00
#
_symmetry.space_group_name_H-M   'P 1'
#
loop_
_entity.id
_entity.type
_entity.pdbx_description
1 polymer ?
#
loop_
_entity_poly.entity_id
_entity_poly.type
_entity_poly.pdbx_seq_one_letter_code
_entity_poly.pdbx_strand_id
1 'polypeptide(L)'
;MFSNAALTTSVILIITGTATFFGRLLSIERIPDMVATTLTSMTDNRILLLLLINVFLILVGTFMDVIASIIILTPILLPVALEIGVDPIHFGIILVVNLAIALITPPIGGSLFVGIGISRLSVWEISKAIVPMFLLMILALFIVTYLPQINVFLP
;
A
#
# COMPACT_ATOMS: atom_id res chain seq x y z
N MET A 1 15.24 -1.97 32.61
CA MET A 1 14.36 -1.18 31.72
C MET A 1 14.97 -0.98 30.33
N PHE A 2 16.21 -0.47 30.21
CA PHE A 2 16.87 -0.25 28.92
C PHE A 2 17.13 -1.53 28.09
N SER A 3 17.51 -2.64 28.72
CA SER A 3 17.79 -3.91 28.01
C SER A 3 16.56 -4.51 27.31
N ASN A 4 15.38 -4.48 27.95
CA ASN A 4 14.13 -4.96 27.33
C ASN A 4 13.65 -4.04 26.19
N ALA A 5 13.82 -2.73 26.34
CA ALA A 5 13.55 -1.78 25.27
C ALA A 5 14.46 -2.03 24.06
N ALA A 6 15.75 -2.26 24.29
CA ALA A 6 16.72 -2.58 23.25
C ALA A 6 16.39 -3.90 22.52
N LEU A 7 16.01 -4.97 23.24
CA LEU A 7 15.61 -6.24 22.62
C LEU A 7 14.41 -6.09 21.68
N THR A 8 13.40 -5.32 22.11
CA THR A 8 12.16 -5.15 21.33
C THR A 8 12.42 -4.30 20.08
N THR A 9 13.18 -3.21 20.19
CA THR A 9 13.53 -2.37 19.04
C THR A 9 14.48 -3.05 18.08
N SER A 10 15.42 -3.89 18.56
CA SER A 10 16.30 -4.67 17.69
C SER A 10 15.54 -5.64 16.77
N VAL A 11 14.53 -6.34 17.30
CA VAL A 11 13.71 -7.26 16.48
C VAL A 11 12.93 -6.49 15.42
N ILE A 12 12.34 -5.34 15.78
CA ILE A 12 11.60 -4.49 14.84
C ILE A 12 12.51 -3.98 13.73
N LEU A 13 13.69 -3.45 14.07
CA LEU A 13 14.63 -2.91 13.10
C LEU A 13 15.15 -3.97 12.12
N ILE A 14 15.35 -5.21 12.58
CA ILE A 14 15.74 -6.32 11.72
C ILE A 14 14.62 -6.65 10.72
N ILE A 15 13.39 -6.82 11.19
CA ILE A 15 12.25 -7.19 10.34
C ILE A 15 11.97 -6.09 9.31
N THR A 16 11.88 -4.84 9.75
CA THR A 16 11.63 -3.69 8.87
C THR A 16 12.79 -3.49 7.89
N GLY A 17 14.04 -3.67 8.34
CA GLY A 17 15.22 -3.55 7.48
C GLY A 17 15.23 -4.56 6.33
N THR A 18 14.89 -5.83 6.61
CA THR A 18 14.77 -6.86 5.57
C THR A 18 13.60 -6.58 4.63
N ALA A 19 12.46 -6.10 5.14
CA ALA A 19 11.30 -5.74 4.31
C ALA A 19 11.62 -4.60 3.34
N THR A 20 12.28 -3.53 3.81
CA THR A 20 12.69 -2.39 2.97
C THR A 20 13.72 -2.79 1.91
N PHE A 21 14.66 -3.68 2.26
CA PHE A 21 15.62 -4.22 1.30
C PHE A 21 14.90 -4.97 0.17
N PHE A 22 13.91 -5.79 0.50
CA PHE A 22 13.12 -6.51 -0.48
C PHE A 22 12.30 -5.58 -1.38
N GLY A 23 11.65 -4.55 -0.83
CA GLY A 23 10.94 -3.56 -1.65
C GLY A 23 11.86 -2.82 -2.63
N ARG A 24 13.09 -2.53 -2.21
CA ARG A 24 14.11 -1.93 -3.09
C ARG A 24 14.58 -2.91 -4.16
N LEU A 25 14.71 -4.20 -3.84
CA LEU A 25 15.04 -5.24 -4.81
C LEU A 25 13.96 -5.37 -5.88
N LEU A 26 12.68 -5.40 -5.50
CA LEU A 26 11.56 -5.42 -6.45
C LEU A 26 11.57 -4.21 -7.39
N SER A 27 11.96 -3.04 -6.87
CA SER A 27 12.12 -1.82 -7.68
C SER A 27 13.26 -1.95 -8.68
N ILE A 28 14.41 -2.51 -8.26
CA ILE A 28 15.58 -2.71 -9.12
C ILE A 28 15.27 -3.71 -10.25
N GLU A 29 14.57 -4.80 -9.92
CA GLU A 29 14.15 -5.83 -10.88
C GLU A 29 13.00 -5.37 -11.80
N ARG A 30 12.51 -4.13 -11.64
CA ARG A 30 11.41 -3.57 -12.45
C ARG A 30 10.14 -4.44 -12.43
N ILE A 31 9.94 -5.17 -11.33
CA ILE A 31 8.73 -5.97 -11.11
C ILE A 31 7.46 -5.10 -11.25
N PRO A 32 7.42 -3.84 -10.75
CA PRO A 32 6.26 -2.98 -10.94
C PRO A 32 5.90 -2.70 -12.40
N ASP A 33 6.90 -2.49 -13.26
CA ASP A 33 6.71 -2.25 -14.71
C ASP A 33 6.13 -3.48 -15.40
N MET A 34 6.67 -4.66 -15.09
CA MET A 34 6.24 -5.93 -15.66
C MET A 34 4.80 -6.27 -15.26
N VAL A 35 4.46 -6.06 -13.99
CA VAL A 35 3.09 -6.31 -13.51
C VAL A 35 2.12 -5.35 -14.18
N ALA A 36 2.42 -4.05 -14.26
CA ALA A 36 1.54 -3.08 -14.92
C ALA A 36 1.25 -3.45 -16.38
N THR A 37 2.26 -3.91 -17.13
CA THR A 37 2.11 -4.37 -18.53
C THR A 37 1.30 -5.66 -18.62
N THR A 38 1.47 -6.57 -17.65
CA THR A 38 0.68 -7.80 -17.57
C THR A 38 -0.79 -7.49 -17.28
N LEU A 39 -1.06 -6.55 -16.37
CA LEU A 39 -2.42 -6.14 -16.00
C LEU A 39 -3.20 -5.59 -17.19
N THR A 40 -2.58 -4.75 -18.03
CA THR A 40 -3.23 -4.21 -19.24
C THR A 40 -3.45 -5.27 -20.32
N SER A 41 -2.61 -6.30 -20.39
CA SER A 41 -2.78 -7.40 -21.35
C SER A 41 -3.86 -8.41 -20.94
N MET A 42 -4.23 -8.47 -19.65
CA MET A 42 -5.17 -9.46 -19.12
C MET A 42 -6.64 -9.04 -19.22
N THR A 43 -6.96 -7.74 -19.19
CA THR A 43 -8.37 -7.30 -19.22
C THR A 43 -8.56 -5.88 -19.73
N ASP A 44 -9.62 -5.70 -20.55
CA ASP A 44 -10.10 -4.38 -20.99
C ASP A 44 -11.20 -3.83 -20.07
N ASN A 45 -11.65 -4.61 -19.08
CA ASN A 45 -12.73 -4.19 -18.19
C ASN A 45 -12.21 -3.23 -17.12
N ARG A 46 -12.59 -1.95 -17.23
CA ARG A 46 -12.27 -0.85 -16.31
C ARG A 46 -12.39 -1.23 -14.82
N ILE A 47 -13.47 -1.90 -14.43
CA ILE A 47 -13.76 -2.23 -13.02
C ILE A 47 -12.75 -3.25 -12.50
N LEU A 48 -12.45 -4.26 -13.31
CA LEU A 48 -11.53 -5.34 -12.96
C LEU A 48 -10.07 -4.85 -12.99
N LEU A 49 -9.72 -4.00 -13.95
CA LEU A 49 -8.38 -3.41 -14.03
C LEU A 49 -8.09 -2.49 -12.83
N LEU A 50 -9.07 -1.67 -12.42
CA LEU A 50 -8.97 -0.88 -11.19
C LEU A 50 -8.80 -1.76 -9.95
N LEU A 51 -9.53 -2.87 -9.85
CA LEU A 51 -9.39 -3.80 -8.73
C LEU A 51 -7.98 -4.38 -8.66
N LEU A 52 -7.43 -4.79 -9.80
CA LEU A 52 -6.08 -5.32 -9.91
C LEU A 52 -5.03 -4.26 -9.54
N ILE A 53 -5.20 -3.02 -10.00
CA ILE A 53 -4.34 -1.88 -9.62
C ILE A 53 -4.37 -1.65 -8.11
N ASN A 54 -5.54 -1.65 -7.47
CA ASN A 54 -5.65 -1.49 -6.02
C ASN A 54 -4.90 -2.59 -5.26
N VAL A 55 -5.14 -3.86 -5.62
CA VAL A 55 -4.45 -5.00 -4.99
C VAL A 55 -2.93 -4.89 -5.18
N PHE A 56 -2.50 -4.53 -6.38
CA PHE A 56 -1.09 -4.33 -6.69
C PHE A 56 -0.47 -3.18 -5.90
N LEU A 57 -1.14 -2.04 -5.79
CA LEU A 57 -0.69 -0.88 -5.03
C LEU A 57 -0.54 -1.19 -3.53
N ILE A 58 -1.50 -1.92 -2.95
CA ILE A 58 -1.41 -2.38 -1.55
C ILE A 58 -0.20 -3.30 -1.40
N LEU A 59 -0.06 -4.29 -2.28
CA LEU A 59 1.03 -5.26 -2.19
C LEU A 59 2.39 -4.60 -2.30
N VAL A 60 2.61 -3.75 -3.30
CA VAL A 60 3.88 -3.03 -3.46
C VAL A 60 4.13 -2.07 -2.30
N GLY A 61 3.10 -1.33 -1.87
CA GLY A 61 3.20 -0.38 -0.76
C GLY A 61 3.49 -1.03 0.60
N THR A 62 3.28 -2.35 0.75
CA THR A 62 3.67 -3.05 1.99
C THR A 62 5.17 -3.29 2.08
N PHE A 63 5.87 -3.40 0.95
CA PHE A 63 7.31 -3.64 0.90
C PHE A 63 8.13 -2.38 0.66
N MET A 64 7.54 -1.41 -0.06
CA MET A 64 8.19 -0.17 -0.44
C MET A 64 7.73 0.99 0.43
N ASP A 65 8.64 1.92 0.71
CA ASP A 65 8.28 3.18 1.35
C ASP A 65 7.23 3.94 0.52
N VAL A 66 6.35 4.70 1.19
CA VAL A 66 5.26 5.43 0.51
C VAL A 66 5.82 6.42 -0.51
N ILE A 67 6.88 7.15 -0.17
CA ILE A 67 7.45 8.16 -1.07
C ILE A 67 8.07 7.47 -2.28
N ALA A 68 8.82 6.39 -2.06
CA ALA A 68 9.41 5.60 -3.14
C ALA A 68 8.31 5.02 -4.07
N SER A 69 7.23 4.52 -3.49
CA SER A 69 6.09 3.96 -4.22
C SER A 69 5.40 5.02 -5.08
N ILE A 70 5.15 6.22 -4.55
CA ILE A 70 4.55 7.32 -5.32
C ILE A 70 5.46 7.68 -6.51
N ILE A 71 6.75 7.87 -6.28
CA ILE A 71 7.69 8.29 -7.32
C ILE A 71 7.80 7.26 -8.44
N ILE A 72 7.81 5.97 -8.10
CA ILE A 72 8.00 4.88 -9.07
C ILE A 72 6.67 4.52 -9.75
N LEU A 73 5.60 4.33 -8.99
CA LEU A 73 4.35 3.78 -9.51
C LEU A 73 3.50 4.80 -10.26
N THR A 74 3.58 6.09 -9.92
CA THR A 74 2.82 7.14 -10.61
C THR A 74 3.10 7.17 -12.11
N PRO A 75 4.34 7.31 -12.61
CA PRO A 75 4.60 7.35 -14.05
C PRO A 75 4.25 6.05 -14.78
N ILE A 76 4.16 4.92 -14.06
CA ILE A 76 3.83 3.61 -14.63
C ILE A 76 2.32 3.42 -14.75
N LEU A 77 1.58 3.71 -13.68
CA LEU A 77 0.16 3.39 -13.56
C LEU A 77 -0.76 4.55 -13.98
N LEU A 78 -0.30 5.80 -13.89
CA LEU A 78 -1.08 6.96 -14.34
C LEU A 78 -1.49 6.85 -15.82
N PRO A 79 -0.61 6.56 -16.80
CA PRO A 79 -1.02 6.44 -18.19
C PRO A 79 -2.07 5.33 -18.38
N VAL A 80 -1.90 4.20 -17.70
CA VAL A 80 -2.85 3.08 -17.73
C VAL A 80 -4.22 3.50 -17.18
N ALA A 81 -4.25 4.24 -16.08
CA ALA A 81 -5.48 4.76 -15.49
C ALA A 81 -6.18 5.77 -16.42
N LEU A 82 -5.43 6.61 -17.12
CA LEU A 82 -5.98 7.57 -18.07
C LEU A 82 -6.59 6.88 -19.30
N GLU A 83 -5.97 5.81 -19.80
CA GLU A 83 -6.48 5.02 -20.93
C GLU A 83 -7.85 4.40 -20.63
N ILE A 84 -8.09 3.98 -19.38
CA ILE A 84 -9.40 3.46 -18.94
C ILE A 84 -10.38 4.56 -18.49
N GLY A 85 -10.05 5.84 -18.74
CA GLY A 85 -10.91 7.00 -18.49
C GLY A 85 -11.02 7.43 -17.03
N VAL A 86 -10.02 7.13 -16.20
CA VAL A 86 -9.91 7.62 -14.81
C VAL A 86 -9.24 8.99 -14.82
N ASP A 87 -9.82 9.95 -14.10
CA ASP A 87 -9.25 11.29 -13.97
C ASP A 87 -7.92 11.26 -13.19
N PRO A 88 -6.90 12.08 -13.56
CA PRO A 88 -5.62 12.13 -12.86
C PRO A 88 -5.74 12.40 -11.35
N ILE A 89 -6.67 13.27 -10.93
CA ILE A 89 -6.88 13.61 -9.52
C ILE A 89 -7.47 12.40 -8.79
N HIS A 90 -8.47 11.76 -9.40
CA HIS A 90 -9.08 10.55 -8.85
C HIS A 90 -8.06 9.42 -8.70
N PHE A 91 -7.20 9.23 -9.70
CA PHE A 91 -6.10 8.28 -9.63
C PHE A 91 -5.11 8.62 -8.50
N GLY A 92 -4.76 9.91 -8.33
CA GLY A 92 -3.92 10.36 -7.24
C GLY A 92 -4.49 10.01 -5.86
N ILE A 93 -5.81 10.19 -5.68
CA ILE A 93 -6.51 9.79 -4.45
C ILE A 93 -6.43 8.27 -4.27
N ILE A 94 -6.76 7.48 -5.30
CA ILE A 94 -6.65 6.01 -5.25
C ILE A 94 -5.24 5.61 -4.84
N LEU A 95 -4.21 6.17 -5.47
CA LEU A 95 -2.81 5.87 -5.19
C LEU A 95 -2.45 6.15 -3.72
N VAL A 96 -2.75 7.35 -3.21
CA VAL A 96 -2.44 7.74 -1.83
C VAL A 96 -3.22 6.88 -0.82
N VAL A 97 -4.50 6.62 -1.06
CA VAL A 97 -5.32 5.79 -0.16
C VAL A 97 -4.81 4.35 -0.12
N ASN A 98 -4.47 3.76 -1.27
CA ASN A 98 -3.87 2.41 -1.30
C ASN A 98 -2.55 2.34 -0.52
N LEU A 99 -1.68 3.33 -0.68
CA LEU A 99 -0.39 3.35 0.02
C LEU A 99 -0.56 3.61 1.52
N ALA A 100 -1.54 4.41 1.93
CA ALA A 100 -1.90 4.59 3.34
C ALA A 100 -2.44 3.28 3.95
N ILE A 101 -3.25 2.53 3.19
CA ILE A 101 -3.70 1.18 3.58
C ILE A 101 -2.52 0.22 3.68
N ALA A 102 -1.59 0.27 2.73
CA ALA A 102 -0.41 -0.58 2.72
C ALA A 102 0.45 -0.38 3.99
N LEU A 103 0.59 0.86 4.46
CA LEU A 103 1.33 1.18 5.69
C LEU A 103 0.76 0.52 6.95
N ILE A 104 -0.55 0.30 7.02
CA ILE A 104 -1.23 -0.30 8.17
C ILE A 104 -1.57 -1.78 7.95
N THR A 105 -1.28 -2.33 6.77
CA THR A 105 -1.66 -3.70 6.41
C THR A 105 -0.96 -4.71 7.34
N PRO A 106 -1.70 -5.53 8.09
CA PRO A 106 -1.10 -6.61 8.89
C PRO A 106 -0.48 -7.65 7.95
N PRO A 107 0.68 -8.30 8.19
CA PRO A 107 1.63 -8.23 9.33
C PRO A 107 2.93 -7.43 9.06
N ILE A 108 3.06 -6.80 7.89
CA ILE A 108 4.30 -6.20 7.38
C ILE A 108 4.24 -4.69 7.16
N GLY A 109 3.10 -4.04 7.40
CA GLY A 109 2.95 -2.60 7.25
C GLY A 109 3.92 -1.81 8.14
N GLY A 110 4.64 -0.85 7.55
CA GLY A 110 5.67 -0.07 8.25
C GLY A 110 5.19 0.65 9.52
N SER A 111 3.95 1.16 9.51
CA SER A 111 3.38 1.86 10.67
C SER A 111 3.02 0.91 11.83
N LEU A 112 2.76 -0.36 11.52
CA LEU A 112 2.45 -1.40 12.50
C LEU A 112 3.65 -1.64 13.43
N PHE A 113 4.86 -1.61 12.88
CA PHE A 113 6.12 -1.71 13.61
C PHE A 113 6.40 -0.52 14.53
N VAL A 114 5.98 0.68 14.15
CA VAL A 114 6.02 1.85 15.03
C VAL A 114 5.05 1.66 16.20
N GLY A 115 3.83 1.17 15.93
CA GLY A 115 2.84 0.84 16.94
C GLY A 115 3.32 -0.21 17.95
N ILE A 116 4.03 -1.25 17.48
CA ILE A 116 4.68 -2.26 18.34
C ILE A 116 5.70 -1.60 19.28
N GLY A 117 6.52 -0.68 18.77
CA GLY A 117 7.54 0.02 19.57
C GLY A 117 6.94 0.85 20.72
N ILE A 118 5.75 1.40 20.54
CA ILE A 118 5.06 2.23 21.55
C ILE A 118 4.25 1.37 22.53
N SER A 119 3.49 0.39 22.02
CA SER A 119 2.54 -0.40 22.82
C SER A 119 3.15 -1.63 23.49
N ARG A 120 4.34 -2.08 23.05
CA ARG A 120 5.05 -3.29 23.54
C ARG A 120 4.25 -4.60 23.41
N LEU A 121 3.18 -4.61 22.63
CA LEU A 121 2.46 -5.83 22.27
C LEU A 121 3.21 -6.57 21.16
N SER A 122 3.03 -7.87 21.06
CA SER A 122 3.63 -8.66 19.99
C SER A 122 3.05 -8.29 18.61
N VAL A 123 3.81 -8.59 17.55
CA VAL A 123 3.36 -8.39 16.16
C VAL A 123 1.99 -9.02 15.92
N TRP A 124 1.75 -10.20 16.48
CA TRP A 124 0.48 -10.92 16.32
C TRP A 124 -0.69 -10.23 17.02
N GLU A 125 -0.49 -9.72 18.24
CA GLU A 125 -1.53 -9.04 19.01
C GLU A 125 -1.98 -7.74 18.33
N ILE A 126 -1.03 -6.93 17.86
CA ILE A 126 -1.33 -5.68 17.16
C ILE A 126 -1.91 -5.95 15.78
N SER A 127 -1.36 -6.92 15.05
CA SER A 127 -1.88 -7.31 13.74
C SER A 127 -3.36 -7.66 13.85
N LYS A 128 -3.73 -8.49 14.84
CA LYS A 128 -5.12 -8.88 15.08
C LYS A 128 -6.00 -7.71 15.53
N ALA A 129 -5.46 -6.79 16.33
CA ALA A 129 -6.17 -5.61 16.78
C ALA A 129 -6.47 -4.61 15.65
N ILE A 130 -5.62 -4.54 14.63
CA ILE A 130 -5.76 -3.60 13.49
C ILE A 130 -6.66 -4.16 12.38
N VAL A 131 -6.85 -5.49 12.28
CA VAL A 131 -7.78 -6.12 11.31
C VAL A 131 -9.14 -5.41 11.17
N PRO A 132 -9.89 -5.10 12.24
CA PRO A 132 -11.18 -4.41 12.11
C PRO A 132 -11.05 -3.01 11.46
N MET A 133 -9.99 -2.27 11.79
CA MET A 133 -9.70 -0.96 11.19
C MET A 133 -9.31 -1.11 9.71
N PHE A 134 -8.48 -2.11 9.41
CA PHE A 134 -8.04 -2.43 8.05
C PHE A 134 -9.20 -2.77 7.14
N LEU A 135 -10.15 -3.59 7.59
CA LEU A 135 -11.37 -3.90 6.84
C LEU A 135 -12.19 -2.66 6.52
N LEU A 136 -12.30 -1.73 7.48
CA LEU A 136 -13.01 -0.46 7.27
C LEU A 136 -12.34 0.40 6.21
N MET A 137 -11.00 0.42 6.19
CA MET A 137 -10.23 1.16 5.19
C MET A 137 -10.28 0.53 3.80
N ILE A 138 -10.29 -0.80 3.71
CA ILE A 138 -10.55 -1.49 2.43
C ILE A 138 -11.95 -1.14 1.92
N LEU A 139 -12.95 -1.12 2.79
CA LEU A 139 -14.31 -0.73 2.41
C LEU A 139 -14.36 0.73 1.94
N ALA A 140 -13.67 1.64 2.64
CA ALA A 140 -13.52 3.03 2.21
C ALA A 140 -12.80 3.12 0.85
N LEU A 141 -11.79 2.30 0.59
CA LEU A 141 -11.09 2.24 -0.69
C LEU A 141 -12.02 1.81 -1.83
N PHE A 142 -12.87 0.81 -1.61
CA PHE A 142 -13.88 0.40 -2.59
C PHE A 142 -14.85 1.55 -2.89
N ILE A 143 -15.32 2.25 -1.85
CA ILE A 143 -16.18 3.43 -2.02
C ILE A 143 -15.45 4.49 -2.85
N VAL A 144 -14.23 4.87 -2.46
CA VAL A 144 -13.46 5.90 -3.16
C VAL A 144 -13.11 5.50 -4.59
N THR A 145 -12.78 4.24 -4.85
CA THR A 145 -12.40 3.77 -6.19
C THR A 145 -13.58 3.77 -7.15
N TYR A 146 -14.76 3.30 -6.70
CA TYR A 146 -15.92 3.06 -7.57
C TYR A 146 -16.99 4.17 -7.52
N LEU A 147 -16.95 5.07 -6.53
CA LEU A 147 -17.79 6.27 -6.46
C LEU A 147 -16.94 7.54 -6.65
N PRO A 148 -16.54 7.87 -7.89
CA PRO A 148 -15.77 9.10 -8.17
C PRO A 148 -16.51 10.39 -7.80
N GLN A 149 -17.84 10.33 -7.65
CA GLN A 149 -18.68 11.49 -7.31
C GLN A 149 -18.46 12.02 -5.88
N ILE A 150 -17.93 11.22 -4.95
CA ILE A 150 -17.63 11.69 -3.59
C ILE A 150 -16.40 12.62 -3.61
N ASN A 151 -15.44 12.35 -4.48
CA ASN A 151 -14.17 13.08 -4.52
C ASN A 151 -14.28 14.46 -5.18
N VAL A 152 -15.33 14.70 -5.98
CA VAL A 152 -15.57 16.00 -6.65
C VAL A 152 -16.45 16.93 -5.79
N PHE A 153 -17.13 16.40 -4.76
CA PHE A 153 -18.05 17.19 -3.93
C PHE A 153 -17.38 17.87 -2.72
N LEU A 154 -16.21 17.40 -2.29
CA LEU A 154 -15.35 18.11 -1.33
C LEU A 154 -14.03 18.49 -2.01
N PRO A 155 -13.95 19.67 -2.70
CA PRO A 155 -12.68 20.27 -3.05
C PRO A 155 -11.84 20.64 -1.81
#